data_AF-A0A532AQP5-F1
#
_entry.id   AF-A0A532AQP5-F1
#
_cell.length_a   1.000
_cell.length_b   1.000
_cell.length_c   1.000
_cell.angle_alpha   90.00
_cell.angle_beta   90.00
_cell.angle_gamma   90.00
#
_symmetry.space_group_name_H-M   'P 1'
#
loop_
_entity.id
_entity.type
_entity.pdbx_description
1 polymer ?
#
loop_
_entity_poly.entity_id
_entity_poly.type
_entity_poly.pdbx_seq_one_letter_code
_entity_poly.pdbx_strand_id
1 'polypeptide(L)' 'PCYYDRLVLVVTKRQLARAGSAAVYFDPQAATRAEIRFAVEKSYRPWHVQRKFSRAARGLPPYRRADKPKAGAKGGAQ' A
#
# COMPACT_ATOMS: atom_id res chain seq x y z
N PRO A 1 -11.70 -9.16 -17.93
CA PRO A 1 -11.18 -8.86 -16.58
C PRO A 1 -12.33 -8.64 -15.59
N CYS A 2 -12.35 -9.36 -14.47
CA CYS A 2 -13.46 -9.35 -13.50
C CYS A 2 -13.49 -8.12 -12.57
N TYR A 3 -12.66 -7.08 -12.79
CA TYR A 3 -12.63 -5.88 -11.94
C TYR A 3 -13.79 -4.90 -12.18
N TYR A 4 -14.54 -5.06 -13.27
CA TYR A 4 -15.70 -4.20 -13.58
C TYR A 4 -16.99 -4.68 -12.91
N ASP A 5 -17.02 -5.92 -12.44
CA ASP A 5 -18.19 -6.48 -11.77
C ASP A 5 -18.23 -6.02 -10.31
N ARG A 6 -19.34 -5.40 -9.91
CA ARG A 6 -19.54 -4.88 -8.56
C ARG A 6 -19.65 -6.00 -7.52
N LEU A 7 -19.99 -7.21 -7.93
CA LEU A 7 -20.11 -8.38 -7.04
C LEU A 7 -18.77 -9.07 -6.77
N VAL A 8 -17.73 -8.75 -7.55
CA VAL A 8 -16.42 -9.39 -7.42
C VAL A 8 -15.48 -8.53 -6.58
N LEU A 9 -14.78 -9.15 -5.62
CA LEU A 9 -13.62 -8.56 -4.94
C LEU A 9 -12.33 -9.20 -5.45
N VAL A 10 -11.31 -8.38 -5.67
CA VAL A 10 -9.99 -8.86 -6.08
C VAL A 10 -8.98 -8.50 -5.01
N VAL A 11 -8.31 -9.53 -4.46
CA VAL A 11 -7.16 -9.36 -3.58
C VAL A 11 -5.89 -9.35 -4.42
N THR A 12 -5.13 -8.26 -4.34
CA THR A 12 -3.88 -8.09 -5.09
C THR A 12 -2.66 -8.47 -4.26
N LYS A 13 -1.59 -8.89 -4.92
CA LYS A 13 -0.28 -9.14 -4.29
C LYS A 13 0.21 -7.93 -3.47
N ARG A 14 -0.05 -6.71 -3.96
CA ARG A 14 0.31 -5.46 -3.28
C ARG A 14 -0.49 -5.22 -2.00
N GLN A 15 -1.76 -5.60 -1.96
CA GLN A 15 -2.57 -5.52 -0.74
C GLN A 15 -2.04 -6.49 0.31
N LEU A 16 -1.78 -7.75 -0.05
CA LEU A 16 -1.20 -8.74 0.88
C LEU A 16 0.19 -8.31 1.40
N ALA A 17 1.06 -7.79 0.53
CA ALA A 17 2.38 -7.30 0.95
C ALA A 17 2.31 -6.15 1.97
N ARG A 18 1.24 -5.36 1.96
CA ARG A 18 1.06 -4.21 2.87
C ARG A 18 0.29 -4.58 4.13
N ALA A 19 -0.78 -5.34 3.95
CA ALA A 19 -1.79 -5.60 4.98
C ALA A 19 -1.65 -6.99 5.63
N GLY A 20 -0.72 -7.82 5.13
CA GLY A 20 -0.47 -9.18 5.65
C GLY A 20 -1.46 -10.19 5.06
N SER A 21 -2.07 -10.98 5.93
CA SER A 21 -3.11 -11.94 5.56
C SER A 21 -4.47 -11.26 5.38
N ALA A 22 -5.36 -11.95 4.66
CA ALA A 22 -6.74 -11.53 4.44
C ALA A 22 -7.68 -12.68 4.84
N ALA A 23 -8.71 -12.36 5.61
CA ALA A 23 -9.85 -13.24 5.86
C ALA A 23 -10.98 -12.83 4.91
N VAL A 24 -11.62 -13.82 4.27
CA VAL A 24 -12.72 -13.61 3.32
C VAL A 24 -13.97 -14.28 3.87
N TYR A 25 -15.04 -13.51 4.03
CA TYR A 25 -16.31 -13.98 4.54
C TYR A 25 -17.36 -13.94 3.43
N PHE A 26 -18.06 -15.06 3.26
CA PHE A 26 -19.16 -15.19 2.34
C PHE A 26 -20.45 -15.38 3.14
N ASP A 27 -21.47 -14.59 2.81
CA ASP A 27 -22.81 -14.83 3.31
C ASP A 27 -23.58 -15.61 2.23
N PRO A 28 -23.91 -16.90 2.46
CA PRO A 28 -24.62 -17.71 1.48
C PRO A 28 -26.09 -17.33 1.33
N GLN A 29 -26.66 -16.56 2.26
CA GLN A 29 -28.07 -16.13 2.23
C GLN A 29 -28.25 -14.75 1.61
N ALA A 30 -27.21 -13.91 1.62
CA ALA A 30 -27.24 -12.60 0.99
C ALA A 30 -26.60 -12.67 -0.41
N ALA A 31 -27.34 -12.25 -1.44
CA ALA A 31 -26.82 -12.05 -2.80
C ALA A 31 -25.90 -10.80 -2.87
N THR A 32 -25.01 -10.67 -1.91
CA THR A 32 -24.13 -9.52 -1.71
C THR A 32 -22.67 -9.91 -1.87
N ARG A 33 -21.84 -8.89 -2.11
CA ARG A 33 -20.40 -9.03 -2.23
C ARG A 33 -19.79 -9.61 -0.93
N ALA A 34 -18.77 -10.44 -1.06
CA ALA A 34 -18.01 -10.95 0.09
C ALA A 34 -17.42 -9.82 0.94
N GLU A 35 -17.17 -10.07 2.22
CA GLU A 35 -16.45 -9.15 3.10
C GLU A 35 -14.98 -9.57 3.20
N ILE A 36 -14.05 -8.62 3.10
CA ILE A 36 -12.62 -8.87 3.28
C ILE A 36 -12.11 -8.09 4.47
N ARG A 37 -11.50 -8.79 5.42
CA ARG A 37 -10.80 -8.20 6.57
C ARG A 37 -9.31 -8.50 6.47
N PHE A 38 -8.49 -7.45 6.51
CA PHE A 38 -7.04 -7.61 6.51
C PHE A 38 -6.49 -7.65 7.93
N ALA A 39 -5.45 -8.44 8.18
CA ALA A 39 -4.82 -8.55 9.49
C ALA A 39 -4.22 -7.22 9.98
N VAL A 40 -3.71 -6.40 9.05
CA VAL A 40 -3.19 -5.06 9.35
C VAL A 40 -4.08 -4.02 8.68
N GLU A 41 -5.05 -3.51 9.44
CA GLU A 41 -6.06 -2.57 8.98
C GLU A 41 -5.51 -1.15 8.80
N LYS A 42 -4.59 -0.74 9.69
CA LYS A 42 -3.90 0.55 9.61
C LYS A 42 -2.49 0.36 9.09
N SER A 43 -2.08 1.18 8.12
CA SER A 43 -0.70 1.18 7.58
C SER A 43 0.38 1.58 8.62
N TYR A 44 -0.03 1.96 9.82
CA TYR A 44 0.84 2.49 10.86
C TYR A 44 1.37 1.40 11.77
N ARG A 45 2.64 1.07 11.60
CA ARG A 45 3.38 0.16 12.49
C ARG A 45 4.15 0.99 13.52
N PRO A 46 4.16 0.63 14.82
CA PRO A 46 4.82 1.42 15.87
C PRO A 46 6.29 1.77 15.56
N TRP A 47 7.03 0.87 14.92
CA TRP A 47 8.43 1.12 14.55
C TRP A 47 8.63 2.22 13.49
N HIS A 48 7.61 2.58 12.71
CA HIS A 48 7.70 3.71 11.75
C HIS A 48 7.94 5.03 12.50
N VAL A 49 7.40 5.17 13.71
CA VAL A 49 7.63 6.32 14.60
C VAL A 49 9.07 6.37 15.06
N GLN A 50 9.57 5.23 15.52
CA GLN A 50 10.93 5.12 16.03
C GLN A 50 11.98 5.44 14.95
N ARG A 51 11.70 5.12 13.67
CA ARG A 51 12.59 5.47 12.55
C ARG A 51 12.68 6.98 12.27
N LYS A 52 11.68 7.80 12.62
CA LYS A 52 11.83 9.27 12.56
C LYS A 52 12.93 9.74 13.50
N PHE A 53 12.96 9.20 14.72
CA PHE A 53 13.96 9.54 15.73
C PHE A 53 15.32 8.89 15.49
N SER A 54 15.37 7.73 14.82
CA SER A 54 16.61 7.02 14.48
C SER A 54 17.62 7.87 13.69
N ARG A 55 17.18 8.83 12.85
CA ARG A 55 18.11 9.73 12.16
C ARG A 55 18.69 10.77 13.12
N ALA A 56 17.83 11.42 13.90
CA ALA A 56 18.25 12.42 14.89
C ALA A 56 19.21 11.82 15.94
N ALA A 57 18.91 10.61 16.43
CA ALA A 57 19.77 9.88 17.37
C ALA A 57 21.15 9.54 16.79
N ARG A 58 21.28 9.45 15.46
CA ARG A 58 22.56 9.23 14.75
C ARG A 58 23.25 10.53 14.33
N GLY A 59 22.75 11.70 14.77
CA GLY A 59 23.27 13.01 14.37
C GLY A 59 23.04 13.33 12.88
N LEU A 60 22.17 12.58 12.19
CA LEU A 60 21.93 12.78 10.76
C LEU A 60 20.92 13.92 10.55
N PRO A 61 21.12 14.78 9.52
CA PRO A 61 20.21 15.87 9.22
C PRO A 61 18.81 15.37 8.84
N PRO A 62 17.77 16.23 8.92
CA PRO A 62 16.41 15.92 8.50
C PRO A 62 16.39 15.28 7.11
N TYR A 63 15.58 14.23 6.95
CA TYR A 63 15.48 13.54 5.66
C TYR A 63 14.94 14.47 4.58
N ARG A 64 15.75 14.73 3.55
CA ARG A 64 15.32 15.39 2.31
C ARG A 64 15.01 14.30 1.30
N ARG A 65 13.79 14.31 0.74
CA ARG A 65 13.51 13.49 -0.45
C ARG A 65 14.39 14.05 -1.56
N ALA A 66 15.33 13.25 -2.05
CA ALA A 66 16.02 13.59 -3.29
C ALA A 66 14.97 13.68 -4.38
N ASP A 67 14.94 14.79 -5.12
CA ASP A 67 14.16 14.87 -6.34
C ASP A 67 14.64 13.75 -7.26
N LYS A 68 13.77 12.78 -7.50
CA LYS A 68 14.07 11.77 -8.51
C LYS A 68 14.18 12.52 -9.84
N PRO A 69 15.28 12.39 -10.59
CA PRO A 69 15.31 12.93 -11.94
C PRO A 69 14.13 12.31 -12.70
N LYS A 70 13.29 13.16 -13.30
CA LYS A 70 12.23 12.70 -14.21
C LYS A 70 12.92 11.96 -15.36
N ALA A 71 12.89 10.64 -15.34
CA ALA A 71 13.24 9.84 -16.50
C ALA A 71 12.23 10.18 -17.61
N GLY A 72 12.64 10.96 -18.61
CA GLY A 72 11.78 11.18 -19.78
C GLY A 72 11.99 12.43 -20.66
N ALA A 73 12.94 13.32 -20.41
CA ALA A 73 13.22 14.41 -21.36
C ALA A 73 14.27 13.96 -22.38
N LYS A 74 13.90 13.11 -23.35
CA LYS A 74 14.68 12.99 -24.59
C LYS A 74 14.41 14.24 -25.41
N GLY A 75 15.39 15.14 -25.50
CA GLY A 75 15.36 16.27 -26.42
C GLY A 75 15.38 15.76 -27.86
N GLY A 76 14.34 16.08 -28.63
CA GLY A 76 14.41 16.12 -30.08
C GLY A 76 15.06 17.43 -30.48
N ALA A 77 16.25 17.36 -31.08
CA ALA A 77 16.79 18.46 -31.86
C ALA A 77 16.09 18.45 -33.23
N GLN A 78 15.50 19.58 -33.60
CA GLN A 78 15.21 19.94 -34.98
C GLN A 78 16.45 20.61 -35.57
#